data_AF-A0A937W8E3-F1
#
_entry.id   AF-A0A937W8E3-F1
#
_cell.length_a   1.000
_cell.length_b   1.000
_cell.length_c   1.000
_cell.angle_alpha   90.00
_cell.angle_beta   90.00
_cell.angle_gamma   90.00
#
_symmetry.space_group_name_H-M   'P 1'
#
loop_
_entity.id
_entity.type
_entity.pdbx_description
1 polymer ?
#
loop_
_entity_poly.entity_id
_entity_poly.type
_entity_poly.pdbx_seq_one_letter_code
_entity_poly.pdbx_strand_id
1 'polypeptide(L)'
;MSTGSRRRILKLEWLLSWKRLKRTNVAQKTDAFAKRNEGLALAKEIFVNKDASGIPLSHRIVVKPNLTCSSGGADIESGMGIVTDPDFVEGVIEGIKELGLTGEQFHLIELNCPGDWSMRGYPQMAARTGAHLRDLDRDVKQLKEGEDITWVDCPGGVVFKRIGYLAPVNQPDTWLLNVARWKTHGMGLTLCCKNQQGMCANPWTLVGGTRTWELRLLPYCKRTKTIRCAESNGCAGVFVGKRRSRSYTAYKF
;
A
#
# COMPACT_ATOMS: atom_id res chain seq x y z
N MET A 1 38.58 22.95 -12.85
CA MET A 1 38.14 22.90 -11.43
C MET A 1 36.72 22.40 -11.40
N SER A 2 36.54 21.13 -11.04
CA SER A 2 35.23 20.46 -10.95
C SER A 2 34.73 20.59 -9.51
N THR A 3 33.73 21.44 -9.29
CA THR A 3 33.04 21.54 -7.99
C THR A 3 32.07 20.38 -7.87
N GLY A 4 32.47 19.37 -7.10
CA GLY A 4 31.72 18.14 -6.86
C GLY A 4 30.30 18.39 -6.36
N SER A 5 29.34 17.85 -7.11
CA SER A 5 27.95 17.73 -6.71
C SER A 5 27.87 16.89 -5.42
N ARG A 6 27.63 17.55 -4.28
CA ARG A 6 27.43 16.90 -2.98
C ARG A 6 26.14 16.08 -3.05
N ARG A 7 26.28 14.75 -3.06
CA ARG A 7 25.16 13.81 -2.94
C ARG A 7 24.54 13.97 -1.56
N ARG A 8 23.40 14.64 -1.49
CA ARG A 8 22.54 14.70 -0.30
C ARG A 8 21.84 13.35 -0.17
N ILE A 9 21.58 12.91 1.06
CA ILE A 9 21.09 11.56 1.36
C ILE A 9 20.08 11.63 2.52
N LEU A 10 18.94 10.97 2.35
CA LEU A 10 17.89 10.74 3.35
C LEU A 10 18.33 9.63 4.31
N LYS A 11 18.56 9.93 5.60
CA LYS A 11 18.69 8.88 6.63
C LYS A 11 17.48 8.90 7.54
N LEU A 12 16.81 7.75 7.65
CA LEU A 12 15.97 7.43 8.80
C LEU A 12 16.88 7.29 10.02
N GLU A 13 16.81 8.21 10.98
CA GLU A 13 17.77 8.27 12.08
C GLU A 13 17.69 7.14 13.14
N TRP A 14 16.93 6.07 12.91
CA TRP A 14 16.61 5.09 13.95
C TRP A 14 16.58 3.64 13.44
N LEU A 15 17.71 3.15 12.94
CA LEU A 15 17.83 1.84 12.27
C LEU A 15 17.61 0.58 13.17
N LEU A 16 17.23 0.72 14.44
CA LEU A 16 17.07 -0.43 15.37
C LEU A 16 15.82 -0.40 16.28
N SER A 17 14.74 0.27 15.90
CA SER A 17 13.47 0.20 16.65
C SER A 17 12.29 -0.10 15.73
N TRP A 18 11.78 -1.32 15.84
CA TRP A 18 10.55 -1.75 15.19
C TRP A 18 9.36 -0.91 15.70
N LYS A 19 8.60 -0.33 14.76
CA LYS A 19 7.21 0.18 14.90
C LYS A 19 7.04 1.45 15.74
N ARG A 20 7.28 2.62 15.14
CA ARG A 20 6.66 3.86 15.64
C ARG A 20 5.22 3.95 15.16
N LEU A 21 4.28 3.91 16.11
CA LEU A 21 2.88 4.28 15.90
C LEU A 21 2.74 5.78 16.19
N LYS A 22 2.47 6.59 15.18
CA LYS A 22 2.13 8.00 15.38
C LYS A 22 0.64 8.10 15.71
N ARG A 23 0.32 8.46 16.96
CA ARG A 23 -0.99 9.01 17.30
C ARG A 23 -1.00 10.47 16.89
N THR A 24 -1.87 10.83 15.97
CA THR A 24 -2.02 12.23 15.54
C THR A 24 -2.78 13.02 16.60
N ASN A 25 -2.35 14.26 16.84
CA ASN A 25 -3.03 15.19 17.75
C ASN A 25 -3.93 16.14 16.96
N VAL A 26 -5.09 15.65 16.53
CA VAL A 26 -6.05 16.40 15.71
C VAL A 26 -7.39 16.43 16.43
N ALA A 27 -7.96 17.62 16.62
CA ALA A 27 -9.21 17.81 17.35
C ALA A 27 -10.43 17.23 16.61
N GLN A 28 -10.48 17.39 15.30
CA GLN A 28 -11.55 16.86 14.45
C GLN A 28 -10.96 16.01 13.33
N LYS A 29 -11.45 14.79 13.14
CA LYS A 29 -10.97 13.88 12.06
C LYS A 29 -11.05 14.51 10.66
N THR A 30 -11.93 15.48 10.46
CA THR A 30 -12.15 16.22 9.20
C THR A 30 -11.21 17.41 9.00
N ASP A 31 -10.39 17.77 9.99
CA ASP A 31 -9.45 18.88 9.90
C ASP A 31 -8.25 18.53 9.01
N ALA A 32 -8.38 18.84 7.72
CA ALA A 32 -7.36 18.58 6.70
C ALA A 32 -6.04 19.27 7.02
N PHE A 33 -6.08 20.51 7.52
CA PHE A 33 -4.88 21.29 7.81
C PHE A 33 -4.11 20.71 8.99
N ALA A 34 -4.80 20.38 10.09
CA ALA A 34 -4.17 19.77 11.24
C ALA A 34 -3.57 18.38 10.93
N LYS A 35 -4.27 17.54 10.14
CA LYS A 35 -3.73 16.25 9.68
C LYS A 35 -2.49 16.41 8.81
N ARG A 36 -2.50 17.37 7.89
CA ARG A 36 -1.34 17.69 7.06
C ARG A 36 -0.15 18.15 7.91
N ASN A 37 -0.39 19.01 8.89
CA ASN A 37 0.67 19.46 9.79
C ASN A 37 1.25 18.32 10.65
N GLU A 38 0.42 17.37 11.10
CA GLU A 38 0.91 16.18 11.82
C GLU A 38 1.80 15.30 10.93
N GLY A 39 1.46 15.14 9.64
CA GLY A 39 2.28 14.43 8.67
C GLY A 39 3.61 15.15 8.38
N LEU A 40 3.54 16.46 8.20
CA LEU A 40 4.69 17.34 7.99
C LEU A 40 5.66 17.29 9.17
N ALA A 41 5.14 17.46 10.38
CA ALA A 41 5.93 17.41 11.61
C ALA A 41 6.60 16.04 11.79
N LEU A 42 5.87 14.95 11.53
CA LEU A 42 6.44 13.61 11.59
C LEU A 42 7.58 13.43 10.58
N ALA A 43 7.40 13.88 9.33
CA ALA A 43 8.45 13.77 8.32
C ALA A 43 9.72 14.52 8.73
N LYS A 44 9.60 15.73 9.26
CA LYS A 44 10.75 16.50 9.78
C LYS A 44 11.45 15.84 10.96
N GLU A 45 10.71 15.10 11.78
CA GLU A 45 11.28 14.37 12.92
C GLU A 45 12.09 13.15 12.45
N ILE A 46 11.61 12.42 11.45
CA ILE A 46 12.17 11.10 11.07
C ILE A 46 13.18 11.18 9.92
N PHE A 47 13.06 12.17 9.05
CA PHE A 47 13.90 12.33 7.87
C PHE A 47 14.82 13.52 8.02
N VAL A 48 16.12 13.25 7.97
CA VAL A 48 17.16 14.28 8.02
C VAL A 48 18.18 14.06 6.92
N ASN A 49 18.78 15.16 6.46
CA ASN A 49 19.91 15.10 5.55
C ASN A 49 21.17 14.61 6.29
N LYS A 50 21.88 13.66 5.69
CA LYS A 50 23.21 13.23 6.14
C LYS A 50 24.19 13.11 4.99
N ASP A 51 25.47 13.33 5.27
CA ASP A 51 26.51 13.34 4.24
C ASP A 51 27.14 11.96 3.97
N ALA A 52 27.15 11.06 4.97
CA ALA A 52 27.97 9.83 4.91
C ALA A 52 27.17 8.51 4.91
N SER A 53 25.84 8.53 5.10
CA SER A 53 25.02 7.31 5.15
C SER A 53 23.54 7.59 4.92
N GLY A 54 22.80 6.62 4.35
CA GLY A 54 21.36 6.70 4.10
C GLY A 54 20.99 6.36 2.66
N ILE A 55 19.81 6.82 2.22
CA ILE A 55 19.25 6.63 0.88
C ILE A 55 19.53 7.88 0.01
N PRO A 56 20.18 7.75 -1.15
CA PRO A 56 20.50 8.90 -1.99
C PRO A 56 19.27 9.73 -2.38
N LEU A 57 19.38 11.07 -2.38
CA LEU A 57 18.27 11.94 -2.81
C LEU A 57 17.90 11.78 -4.28
N SER A 58 18.73 11.14 -5.10
CA SER A 58 18.39 10.79 -6.47
C SER A 58 17.40 9.62 -6.58
N HIS A 59 17.17 8.87 -5.49
CA HIS A 59 16.28 7.72 -5.52
C HIS A 59 14.81 8.14 -5.58
N ARG A 60 14.02 7.32 -6.27
CA ARG A 60 12.57 7.42 -6.29
C ARG A 60 11.99 6.83 -5.01
N ILE A 61 10.94 7.44 -4.49
CA ILE A 61 10.23 7.01 -3.29
C ILE A 61 8.96 6.31 -3.69
N VAL A 62 8.85 5.03 -3.37
CA VAL A 62 7.59 4.30 -3.44
C VAL A 62 6.80 4.57 -2.18
N VAL A 63 5.72 5.33 -2.29
CA VAL A 63 4.82 5.64 -1.17
C VAL A 63 3.69 4.62 -1.16
N LYS A 64 3.60 3.83 -0.08
CA LYS A 64 2.53 2.86 0.11
C LYS A 64 1.58 3.31 1.22
N PRO A 65 0.51 4.08 0.92
CA PRO A 65 -0.57 4.31 1.85
C PRO A 65 -1.41 3.03 2.05
N ASN A 66 -2.16 2.94 3.14
CA ASN A 66 -3.16 1.90 3.32
C ASN A 66 -4.46 2.29 2.63
N LEU A 67 -4.70 1.75 1.44
CA LEU A 67 -5.96 1.88 0.71
C LEU A 67 -6.66 0.54 0.63
N THR A 68 -7.99 0.56 0.71
CA THR A 68 -8.82 -0.63 0.63
C THR A 68 -10.06 -0.33 -0.19
N CYS A 69 -10.59 -1.35 -0.84
CA CYS A 69 -11.90 -1.29 -1.46
C CYS A 69 -13.00 -0.99 -0.45
N SER A 70 -13.89 -0.10 -0.82
CA SER A 70 -15.15 0.21 -0.15
C SER A 70 -16.38 -0.02 -1.03
N SER A 71 -16.17 -0.43 -2.29
CA SER A 71 -17.25 -0.67 -3.25
C SER A 71 -18.16 0.57 -3.40
N GLY A 72 -17.56 1.76 -3.44
CA GLY A 72 -18.27 3.04 -3.49
C GLY A 72 -19.00 3.45 -2.19
N GLY A 73 -18.92 2.65 -1.13
CA GLY A 73 -19.74 2.82 0.08
C GLY A 73 -19.14 3.73 1.16
N ALA A 74 -17.94 4.27 0.98
CA ALA A 74 -17.33 5.13 1.98
C ALA A 74 -16.56 6.29 1.35
N ASP A 75 -17.13 7.49 1.44
CA ASP A 75 -16.48 8.77 1.11
C ASP A 75 -15.28 9.06 2.02
N ILE A 76 -14.68 10.26 1.86
CA ILE A 76 -13.56 10.73 2.65
C ILE A 76 -13.82 10.56 4.15
N GLU A 77 -14.94 11.06 4.67
CA GLU A 77 -15.21 11.07 6.10
C GLU A 77 -15.55 9.69 6.67
N SER A 78 -16.39 8.92 5.98
CA SER A 78 -16.85 7.62 6.47
C SER A 78 -15.76 6.56 6.46
N GLY A 79 -14.80 6.63 5.53
CA GLY A 79 -13.67 5.70 5.51
C GLY A 79 -12.38 6.23 6.11
N MET A 80 -12.41 7.39 6.77
CA MET A 80 -11.31 7.89 7.62
C MET A 80 -10.90 6.91 8.71
N GLY A 81 -11.70 5.89 9.04
CA GLY A 81 -11.32 4.80 9.96
C GLY A 81 -10.52 3.67 9.28
N ILE A 82 -10.62 3.57 7.96
CA ILE A 82 -10.24 2.38 7.17
C ILE A 82 -8.93 2.62 6.41
N VAL A 83 -8.78 3.80 5.80
CA VAL A 83 -7.65 4.13 4.92
C VAL A 83 -6.66 5.09 5.58
N THR A 84 -5.40 5.08 5.13
CA THR A 84 -4.48 6.17 5.46
C THR A 84 -5.04 7.47 4.87
N ASP A 85 -5.07 8.52 5.68
CA ASP A 85 -5.67 9.80 5.30
C ASP A 85 -4.78 10.53 4.27
N PRO A 86 -5.34 11.03 3.15
CA PRO A 86 -4.56 11.69 2.11
C PRO A 86 -3.88 12.97 2.61
N ASP A 87 -4.50 13.74 3.51
CA ASP A 87 -3.92 15.00 4.00
C ASP A 87 -2.68 14.72 4.86
N PHE A 88 -2.72 13.64 5.64
CA PHE A 88 -1.55 13.18 6.39
C PHE A 88 -0.41 12.73 5.46
N VAL A 89 -0.73 11.97 4.40
CA VAL A 89 0.28 11.54 3.39
C VAL A 89 0.87 12.75 2.68
N GLU A 90 0.05 13.75 2.33
CA GLU A 90 0.50 15.03 1.76
C GLU A 90 1.54 15.69 2.68
N GLY A 91 1.22 15.81 3.96
CA GLY A 91 2.14 16.37 4.95
C GLY A 91 3.48 15.65 4.99
N VAL A 92 3.45 14.31 4.96
CA VAL A 92 4.67 13.49 4.95
C VAL A 92 5.51 13.78 3.68
N ILE A 93 4.87 13.83 2.51
CA ILE A 93 5.56 14.11 1.23
C ILE A 93 6.16 15.51 1.24
N GLU A 94 5.39 16.53 1.64
CA GLU A 94 5.89 17.91 1.71
C GLU A 94 7.05 18.06 2.69
N GLY A 95 7.02 17.38 3.84
CA GLY A 95 8.13 17.40 4.79
C GLY A 95 9.39 16.76 4.25
N ILE A 96 9.27 15.70 3.44
CA ILE A 96 10.43 15.10 2.77
C ILE A 96 10.96 16.02 1.67
N LYS A 97 10.08 16.72 0.92
CA LYS A 97 10.49 17.66 -0.13
C LYS A 97 11.37 18.80 0.38
N GLU A 98 11.22 19.20 1.65
CA GLU A 98 12.12 20.19 2.29
C GLU A 98 13.59 19.75 2.33
N LEU A 99 13.88 18.44 2.19
CA LEU A 99 15.23 17.91 2.15
C LEU A 99 15.89 18.04 0.77
N GLY A 100 15.11 18.43 -0.26
CA GLY A 100 15.57 18.68 -1.63
C GLY A 100 15.10 17.67 -2.67
N LEU A 101 14.08 16.86 -2.35
CA LEU A 101 13.42 16.00 -3.33
C LEU A 101 12.31 16.75 -4.07
N THR A 102 12.01 16.32 -5.29
CA THR A 102 10.89 16.85 -6.08
C THR A 102 9.67 15.94 -6.00
N GLY A 103 8.49 16.50 -6.27
CA GLY A 103 7.22 15.75 -6.27
C GLY A 103 7.24 14.53 -7.21
N GLU A 104 7.88 14.66 -8.38
CA GLU A 104 8.00 13.61 -9.40
C GLU A 104 8.78 12.38 -8.92
N GLN A 105 9.54 12.49 -7.82
CA GLN A 105 10.23 11.35 -7.24
C GLN A 105 9.31 10.45 -6.40
N PHE A 106 8.10 10.90 -6.06
CA PHE A 106 7.16 10.15 -5.24
C PHE A 106 6.19 9.36 -6.13
N HIS A 107 6.10 8.05 -5.89
CA HIS A 107 5.22 7.14 -6.60
C HIS A 107 4.26 6.47 -5.63
N LEU A 108 3.00 6.88 -5.66
CA LEU A 108 1.90 6.26 -4.91
C LEU A 108 1.53 4.95 -5.60
N ILE A 109 1.76 3.84 -4.89
CA ILE A 109 1.48 2.50 -5.43
C ILE A 109 0.34 1.86 -4.67
N GLU A 110 -0.71 1.52 -5.39
CA GLU A 110 -1.85 0.75 -4.90
C GLU A 110 -2.52 0.03 -6.08
N LEU A 111 -2.99 -1.19 -5.84
CA LEU A 111 -3.81 -1.94 -6.79
C LEU A 111 -5.28 -1.99 -6.36
N ASN A 112 -5.56 -1.84 -5.07
CA ASN A 112 -6.92 -1.98 -4.54
C ASN A 112 -7.84 -0.83 -5.01
N CYS A 113 -8.84 -1.21 -5.82
CA CYS A 113 -10.00 -0.41 -6.21
C CYS A 113 -9.68 1.03 -6.64
N PRO A 114 -9.05 1.23 -7.81
CA PRO A 114 -8.77 2.56 -8.36
C PRO A 114 -10.00 3.48 -8.46
N GLY A 115 -11.17 2.89 -8.72
CA GLY A 115 -12.44 3.63 -8.75
C GLY A 115 -12.79 4.33 -7.44
N ASP A 116 -12.26 3.86 -6.30
CA ASP A 116 -12.49 4.47 -4.99
C ASP A 116 -11.46 5.57 -4.68
N TRP A 117 -10.37 5.75 -5.45
CA TRP A 117 -9.31 6.70 -5.06
C TRP A 117 -9.76 8.16 -5.12
N SER A 118 -10.61 8.50 -6.09
CA SER A 118 -11.09 9.88 -6.26
C SER A 118 -11.96 10.34 -5.08
N MET A 119 -12.90 9.50 -4.66
CA MET A 119 -13.73 9.78 -3.48
C MET A 119 -12.94 9.73 -2.16
N ARG A 120 -11.66 9.34 -2.21
CA ARG A 120 -10.72 9.32 -1.07
C ARG A 120 -9.78 10.51 -1.07
N GLY A 121 -9.80 11.38 -2.09
CA GLY A 121 -8.94 12.56 -2.18
C GLY A 121 -7.52 12.30 -2.69
N TYR A 122 -7.19 11.09 -3.11
CA TYR A 122 -5.81 10.72 -3.51
C TYR A 122 -5.35 11.37 -4.82
N PRO A 123 -6.15 11.43 -5.90
CA PRO A 123 -5.77 12.14 -7.12
C PRO A 123 -5.48 13.62 -6.86
N GLN A 124 -6.28 14.28 -6.01
CA GLN A 124 -6.12 15.69 -5.67
C GLN A 124 -4.84 15.90 -4.84
N MET A 125 -4.56 15.01 -3.89
CA MET A 125 -3.30 15.05 -3.12
C MET A 125 -2.08 14.81 -4.02
N ALA A 126 -2.15 13.83 -4.93
CA ALA A 126 -1.08 13.56 -5.89
C ALA A 126 -0.79 14.80 -6.77
N ALA A 127 -1.84 15.46 -7.26
CA ALA A 127 -1.71 16.70 -8.03
C ALA A 127 -1.06 17.84 -7.23
N ARG A 128 -1.43 18.03 -5.96
CA ARG A 128 -0.84 19.08 -5.10
C ARG A 128 0.63 18.82 -4.78
N THR A 129 0.99 17.56 -4.54
CA THR A 129 2.35 17.18 -4.15
C THR A 129 3.30 17.04 -5.35
N GLY A 130 2.74 16.80 -6.55
CA GLY A 130 3.47 16.40 -7.75
C GLY A 130 3.77 14.90 -7.83
N ALA A 131 3.22 14.10 -6.91
CA ALA A 131 3.45 12.66 -6.86
C ALA A 131 2.73 11.92 -8.00
N HIS A 132 3.33 10.84 -8.48
CA HIS A 132 2.73 9.96 -9.46
C HIS A 132 1.76 8.99 -8.79
N LEU A 133 0.48 9.06 -9.15
CA LEU A 133 -0.53 8.05 -8.85
C LEU A 133 -0.86 7.32 -10.16
N ARG A 134 -0.48 6.04 -10.28
CA ARG A 134 -0.73 5.22 -11.47
C ARG A 134 -1.72 4.12 -11.17
N ASP A 135 -2.73 3.99 -12.02
CA ASP A 135 -3.61 2.83 -12.03
C ASP A 135 -2.95 1.69 -12.83
N LEU A 136 -2.69 0.59 -12.13
CA LEU A 136 -2.16 -0.64 -12.69
C LEU A 136 -3.04 -1.86 -12.32
N ASP A 137 -4.32 -1.64 -12.01
CA ASP A 137 -5.30 -2.70 -11.71
C ASP A 137 -5.72 -3.44 -12.99
N ARG A 138 -4.80 -4.26 -13.50
CA ARG A 138 -5.01 -5.10 -14.67
C ARG A 138 -4.31 -6.45 -14.51
N ASP A 139 -4.66 -7.41 -15.38
CA ASP A 139 -4.03 -8.73 -15.36
C ASP A 139 -2.52 -8.60 -15.60
N VAL A 140 -1.70 -9.36 -14.87
CA VAL A 140 -0.24 -9.35 -15.04
C VAL A 140 0.22 -9.56 -16.48
N LYS A 141 -0.52 -10.32 -17.29
CA LYS A 141 -0.20 -10.55 -18.71
C LYS A 141 -0.25 -9.27 -19.54
N GLN A 142 -0.92 -8.23 -19.04
CA GLN A 142 -1.04 -6.91 -19.66
C GLN A 142 -0.04 -5.90 -19.07
N LEU A 143 0.78 -6.30 -18.09
CA LEU A 143 1.81 -5.46 -17.50
C LEU A 143 3.15 -5.72 -18.20
N LYS A 144 3.84 -4.65 -18.59
CA LYS A 144 5.16 -4.75 -19.22
C LYS A 144 6.27 -4.80 -18.17
N GLU A 145 7.10 -5.84 -18.20
CA GLU A 145 8.25 -6.00 -17.30
C GLU A 145 9.24 -4.84 -17.47
N GLY A 146 9.70 -4.29 -16.34
CA GLY A 146 10.58 -3.11 -16.29
C GLY A 146 9.85 -1.76 -16.31
N GLU A 147 8.61 -1.72 -16.81
CA GLU A 147 7.83 -0.46 -16.93
C GLU A 147 6.62 -0.41 -15.97
N ASP A 148 5.86 -1.49 -15.92
CA ASP A 148 4.66 -1.64 -15.09
C ASP A 148 4.85 -2.63 -13.95
N ILE A 149 5.74 -3.62 -14.14
CA ILE A 149 5.96 -4.69 -13.18
C ILE A 149 7.44 -4.98 -13.00
N THR A 150 7.83 -5.22 -11.75
CA THR A 150 9.15 -5.66 -11.33
C THR A 150 8.98 -6.99 -10.63
N TRP A 151 9.66 -8.00 -11.15
CA TRP A 151 9.55 -9.33 -10.59
C TRP A 151 10.70 -9.65 -9.67
N VAL A 152 10.39 -10.34 -8.58
CA VAL A 152 11.36 -10.74 -7.57
C VAL A 152 11.24 -12.24 -7.35
N ASP A 153 12.35 -12.95 -7.48
CA ASP A 153 12.43 -14.37 -7.16
C ASP A 153 12.32 -14.59 -5.65
N CYS A 154 11.71 -15.70 -5.25
CA CYS A 154 11.56 -16.11 -3.86
C CYS A 154 12.36 -17.39 -3.62
N PRO A 155 13.68 -17.31 -3.34
CA PRO A 155 14.47 -18.49 -3.00
C PRO A 155 13.85 -19.24 -1.82
N GLY A 156 13.63 -20.55 -1.97
CA GLY A 156 12.97 -21.35 -0.93
C GLY A 156 11.47 -21.10 -0.79
N GLY A 157 10.85 -20.30 -1.66
CA GLY A 157 9.44 -19.97 -1.61
C GLY A 157 8.52 -21.20 -1.58
N VAL A 158 7.67 -21.29 -0.55
CA VAL A 158 6.72 -22.38 -0.37
C VAL A 158 5.47 -22.16 -1.23
N VAL A 159 4.96 -20.93 -1.24
CA VAL A 159 3.73 -20.55 -1.97
C VAL A 159 4.05 -20.03 -3.36
N PHE A 160 4.95 -19.04 -3.45
CA PHE A 160 5.36 -18.41 -4.70
C PHE A 160 6.82 -18.71 -5.00
N LYS A 161 7.13 -18.96 -6.28
CA LYS A 161 8.53 -19.02 -6.74
C LYS A 161 9.05 -17.64 -7.14
N ARG A 162 8.15 -16.76 -7.58
CA ARG A 162 8.41 -15.37 -7.99
C ARG A 162 7.16 -14.55 -7.68
N ILE A 163 7.33 -13.29 -7.30
CA ILE A 163 6.25 -12.33 -7.04
C ILE A 163 6.44 -11.14 -7.97
N GLY A 164 5.37 -10.72 -8.64
CA GLY A 164 5.34 -9.52 -9.45
C GLY A 164 4.87 -8.33 -8.62
N TYR A 165 5.69 -7.29 -8.52
CA TYR A 165 5.38 -6.03 -7.85
C TYR A 165 5.13 -4.93 -8.87
N LEU A 166 4.20 -4.03 -8.59
CA LEU A 166 3.93 -2.86 -9.42
C LEU A 166 5.14 -1.93 -9.45
N ALA A 167 5.59 -1.53 -10.64
CA ALA A 167 6.70 -0.61 -10.77
C ALA A 167 6.37 0.76 -10.15
N PRO A 168 7.33 1.40 -9.45
CA PRO A 168 8.75 1.07 -9.43
C PRO A 168 9.21 0.32 -8.17
N VAL A 169 8.31 -0.42 -7.50
CA VAL A 169 8.65 -1.27 -6.34
C VAL A 169 9.77 -2.25 -6.72
N ASN A 170 10.83 -2.31 -5.91
CA ASN A 170 12.01 -3.15 -6.10
C ASN A 170 12.83 -2.88 -7.37
N GLN A 171 12.57 -1.79 -8.11
CA GLN A 171 13.46 -1.34 -9.18
C GLN A 171 14.76 -0.76 -8.60
N PRO A 172 15.85 -0.68 -9.40
CA PRO A 172 17.03 0.10 -9.01
C PRO A 172 16.68 1.55 -8.66
N ASP A 173 17.46 2.10 -7.74
CA ASP A 173 17.35 3.47 -7.25
C ASP A 173 15.96 3.81 -6.69
N THR A 174 15.31 2.86 -6.03
CA THR A 174 14.05 3.08 -5.30
C THR A 174 14.09 2.60 -3.86
N TRP A 175 13.21 3.15 -3.04
CA TRP A 175 12.97 2.67 -1.69
C TRP A 175 11.52 2.82 -1.28
N LEU A 176 11.08 2.00 -0.31
CA LEU A 176 9.69 1.93 0.13
C LEU A 176 9.43 2.78 1.38
N LEU A 177 8.56 3.77 1.25
CA LEU A 177 7.93 4.50 2.34
C LEU A 177 6.53 3.91 2.63
N ASN A 178 6.45 3.03 3.63
CA ASN A 178 5.21 2.35 4.00
C ASN A 178 4.43 3.15 5.05
N VAL A 179 3.41 3.90 4.63
CA VAL A 179 2.55 4.73 5.50
C VAL A 179 1.28 3.95 5.86
N ALA A 180 1.46 2.91 6.68
CA ALA A 180 0.38 2.02 7.07
C ALA A 180 -0.53 2.64 8.14
N ARG A 181 -1.82 2.30 8.07
CA ARG A 181 -2.78 2.65 9.12
C ARG A 181 -2.87 1.54 10.16
N TRP A 182 -2.78 1.93 11.43
CA TRP A 182 -3.08 1.06 12.55
C TRP A 182 -4.59 0.88 12.70
N LYS A 183 -5.09 -0.29 12.30
CA LYS A 183 -6.52 -0.63 12.45
C LYS A 183 -6.73 -2.13 12.68
N THR A 184 -7.87 -2.47 13.25
CA THR A 184 -8.37 -3.84 13.33
C THR A 184 -9.25 -4.19 12.12
N HIS A 185 -9.43 -5.48 11.86
CA HIS A 185 -10.49 -6.05 11.02
C HIS A 185 -10.77 -7.49 11.49
N GLY A 186 -11.75 -8.17 10.88
CA GLY A 186 -12.20 -9.50 11.32
C GLY A 186 -11.13 -10.61 11.33
N MET A 187 -9.95 -10.42 10.72
CA MET A 187 -8.84 -11.37 10.78
C MET A 187 -7.63 -10.87 11.60
N GLY A 188 -7.81 -9.81 12.40
CA GLY A 188 -6.78 -9.27 13.29
C GLY A 188 -6.38 -7.83 12.97
N LEU A 189 -5.10 -7.51 13.19
CA LEU A 189 -4.55 -6.17 12.99
C LEU A 189 -4.05 -5.98 11.56
N THR A 190 -4.45 -4.89 10.92
CA THR A 190 -3.80 -4.37 9.71
C THR A 190 -2.60 -3.54 10.15
N LEU A 191 -1.40 -3.99 9.78
CA LEU A 191 -0.11 -3.36 10.09
C LEU A 191 0.72 -3.23 8.80
N CYS A 192 1.98 -2.78 8.92
CA CYS A 192 2.88 -2.53 7.79
C CYS A 192 2.97 -3.70 6.80
N CYS A 193 3.04 -4.95 7.27
CA CYS A 193 3.13 -6.12 6.38
C CYS A 193 1.87 -6.32 5.54
N LYS A 194 0.68 -6.14 6.13
CA LYS A 194 -0.58 -6.24 5.39
C LYS A 194 -0.70 -5.13 4.35
N ASN A 195 -0.21 -3.93 4.66
CA ASN A 195 -0.27 -2.81 3.74
C ASN A 195 0.51 -3.06 2.43
N GLN A 196 1.57 -3.88 2.47
CA GLN A 196 2.37 -4.20 1.29
C GLN A 196 1.62 -5.01 0.23
N GLN A 197 0.51 -5.66 0.59
CA GLN A 197 -0.30 -6.49 -0.32
C GLN A 197 -0.72 -5.73 -1.59
N GLY A 198 -1.09 -4.46 -1.45
CA GLY A 198 -1.50 -3.59 -2.56
C GLY A 198 -0.39 -3.22 -3.56
N MET A 199 0.85 -3.64 -3.32
CA MET A 199 1.97 -3.44 -4.25
C MET A 199 2.20 -4.65 -5.17
N CYS A 200 1.62 -5.80 -4.85
CA CYS A 200 1.71 -6.98 -5.72
C CYS A 200 0.77 -6.79 -6.90
N ALA A 201 1.19 -7.22 -8.09
CA ALA A 201 0.34 -7.26 -9.28
C ALA A 201 -0.77 -8.31 -9.12
N ASN A 202 -1.87 -8.14 -9.85
CA ASN A 202 -2.90 -9.17 -9.94
C ASN A 202 -2.34 -10.43 -10.63
N PRO A 203 -2.72 -11.64 -10.16
CA PRO A 203 -3.66 -11.92 -9.08
C PRO A 203 -3.01 -12.12 -7.69
N TRP A 204 -1.70 -11.84 -7.52
CA TRP A 204 -1.00 -12.05 -6.23
C TRP A 204 -1.42 -11.08 -5.13
N THR A 205 -2.00 -9.93 -5.49
CA THR A 205 -2.59 -8.96 -4.56
C THR A 205 -3.67 -9.57 -3.65
N LEU A 206 -4.19 -10.77 -3.95
CA LEU A 206 -5.36 -11.35 -3.26
C LEU A 206 -5.01 -12.32 -2.11
N VAL A 207 -3.76 -12.42 -1.68
CA VAL A 207 -3.36 -13.26 -0.53
C VAL A 207 -3.87 -12.62 0.78
N GLY A 208 -5.14 -12.85 1.09
CA GLY A 208 -5.86 -12.31 2.24
C GLY A 208 -7.27 -11.76 1.93
N GLY A 209 -7.72 -11.81 0.68
CA GLY A 209 -9.09 -11.50 0.25
C GLY A 209 -9.82 -12.73 -0.26
N THR A 210 -11.15 -12.74 -0.19
CA THR A 210 -12.08 -13.85 -0.49
C THR A 210 -12.14 -14.33 -1.95
N ARG A 211 -11.09 -14.11 -2.76
CA ARG A 211 -10.97 -14.61 -4.15
C ARG A 211 -9.81 -15.59 -4.32
N THR A 212 -9.68 -16.56 -3.40
CA THR A 212 -8.61 -17.57 -3.36
C THR A 212 -8.75 -18.73 -4.37
N TRP A 213 -9.61 -18.65 -5.38
CA TRP A 213 -9.99 -19.84 -6.16
C TRP A 213 -9.27 -20.06 -7.49
N GLU A 214 -8.42 -19.13 -7.97
CA GLU A 214 -7.74 -19.26 -9.28
C GLU A 214 -6.20 -19.20 -9.25
N LEU A 215 -5.56 -19.38 -8.08
CA LEU A 215 -4.11 -19.56 -8.01
C LEU A 215 -3.60 -20.82 -8.74
N ARG A 216 -4.51 -21.71 -9.18
CA ARG A 216 -4.18 -22.99 -9.85
C ARG A 216 -3.68 -22.86 -11.29
N LEU A 217 -3.75 -21.69 -11.92
CA LEU A 217 -3.48 -21.56 -13.36
C LEU A 217 -2.26 -20.72 -13.73
N LEU A 218 -1.49 -20.22 -12.75
CA LEU A 218 -0.28 -19.45 -13.05
C LEU A 218 0.98 -20.31 -12.96
N PRO A 219 1.90 -20.26 -13.95
CA PRO A 219 3.14 -21.02 -13.94
C PRO A 219 4.09 -20.64 -12.77
N TYR A 220 3.75 -19.58 -12.03
CA TYR A 220 4.54 -19.00 -10.94
C TYR A 220 4.13 -19.46 -9.54
N CYS A 221 2.98 -20.14 -9.40
CA CYS A 221 2.54 -20.76 -8.15
C CYS A 221 2.89 -22.26 -8.19
N LYS A 222 3.35 -22.84 -7.07
CA LYS A 222 3.43 -24.31 -6.99
C LYS A 222 2.01 -24.87 -7.17
N ARG A 223 1.85 -25.98 -7.90
CA ARG A 223 0.60 -26.76 -7.89
C ARG A 223 0.33 -27.17 -6.44
N THR A 224 -0.46 -26.40 -5.72
CA THR A 224 -0.91 -26.77 -4.39
C THR A 224 -1.88 -27.92 -4.58
N LYS A 225 -1.45 -29.15 -4.22
CA LYS A 225 -2.40 -30.18 -3.79
C LYS A 225 -3.34 -29.50 -2.80
N THR A 226 -4.64 -29.65 -3.04
CA THR A 226 -5.72 -29.11 -2.20
C THR A 226 -5.33 -29.23 -0.73
N ILE A 227 -5.04 -28.12 -0.06
CA ILE A 227 -5.01 -28.09 1.40
C ILE A 227 -6.48 -28.17 1.79
N ARG A 228 -6.97 -29.39 2.05
CA ARG A 228 -8.23 -29.55 2.77
C ARG A 228 -7.96 -29.01 4.17
N CYS A 229 -8.65 -27.94 4.57
CA CYS A 229 -8.87 -27.74 6.00
C CYS A 229 -9.51 -29.04 6.49
N ALA A 230 -8.82 -29.74 7.39
CA ALA A 230 -9.45 -30.82 8.14
C ALA A 230 -10.53 -30.16 8.99
N GLU A 231 -11.78 -30.33 8.58
CA GLU A 231 -12.95 -30.08 9.41
C GLU A 231 -12.84 -30.98 10.63
N SER A 232 -12.49 -30.41 11.79
CA SER A 232 -12.80 -31.06 13.05
C SER A 232 -14.30 -30.90 13.30
N ASN A 233 -15.03 -31.94 12.90
CA ASN A 233 -16.30 -32.45 13.44
C ASN A 233 -17.37 -31.44 13.85
N GLY A 234 -18.45 -31.34 13.06
CA GLY A 234 -19.72 -30.78 13.54
C GLY A 234 -20.76 -30.43 12.48
N CYS A 235 -21.34 -31.46 11.84
CA CYS A 235 -22.70 -31.49 11.26
C CYS A 235 -23.15 -30.49 10.17
N ALA A 236 -23.40 -31.10 8.99
CA ALA A 236 -24.55 -30.92 8.09
C ALA A 236 -24.60 -29.74 7.09
N GLY A 237 -24.61 -30.11 5.79
CA GLY A 237 -25.30 -29.36 4.75
C GLY A 237 -24.53 -29.18 3.44
N VAL A 238 -24.57 -30.18 2.55
CA VAL A 238 -24.18 -30.02 1.14
C VAL A 238 -25.11 -29.00 0.48
N PHE A 239 -24.57 -27.88 0.00
CA PHE A 239 -25.29 -26.97 -0.89
C PHE A 239 -24.53 -26.79 -2.21
N VAL A 240 -25.05 -27.43 -3.25
CA VAL A 240 -24.73 -27.17 -4.65
C VAL A 240 -25.40 -25.85 -5.05
N GLY A 241 -24.62 -24.77 -5.13
CA GLY A 241 -25.14 -23.42 -5.41
C GLY A 241 -25.35 -23.15 -6.91
N LYS A 242 -26.58 -23.36 -7.40
CA LYS A 242 -27.12 -22.64 -8.57
C LYS A 242 -27.38 -21.17 -8.18
N ARG A 243 -27.04 -20.23 -9.07
CA ARG A 243 -27.34 -18.79 -8.95
C ARG A 243 -28.82 -18.56 -8.60
N ARG A 244 -29.09 -17.86 -7.49
CA ARG A 244 -30.30 -17.04 -7.32
C ARG A 244 -29.99 -15.76 -6.55
N SER A 245 -30.68 -14.70 -6.99
CA SER A 245 -30.69 -13.32 -6.50
C SER A 245 -30.95 -13.24 -4.99
N ARG A 246 -30.27 -12.30 -4.32
CA ARG A 246 -30.51 -11.99 -2.91
C ARG A 246 -31.38 -10.73 -2.79
N SER A 247 -32.59 -10.92 -2.29
CA SER A 247 -33.37 -9.90 -1.57
C SER A 247 -32.84 -9.81 -0.13
N TYR A 248 -32.75 -8.60 0.40
CA TYR A 248 -32.31 -8.33 1.77
C TYR A 248 -33.52 -8.33 2.73
N THR A 249 -33.42 -9.08 3.82
CA THR A 249 -34.29 -8.90 4.99
C THR A 249 -33.45 -8.33 6.12
N ALA A 250 -33.84 -7.15 6.62
CA ALA A 250 -33.21 -6.46 7.72
C ALA A 250 -33.57 -7.13 9.06
N TYR A 251 -32.59 -7.23 9.96
CA TYR A 251 -32.85 -7.48 11.38
C TYR A 251 -32.80 -6.14 12.12
N LYS A 252 -33.89 -5.82 12.85
CA LYS A 252 -33.92 -4.80 13.89
C LYS A 252 -33.33 -5.39 15.18
N PHE A 253 -32.61 -4.56 15.94
CA PHE A 253 -32.13 -4.86 17.29
C PHE A 253 -33.29 -5.08 18.26
#